data_AF-A0A3C1NLS1-F1
#
_entry.id   AF-A0A3C1NLS1-F1
#
_cell.length_a   1.000
_cell.length_b   1.000
_cell.length_c   1.000
_cell.angle_alpha   90.00
_cell.angle_beta   90.00
_cell.angle_gamma   90.00
#
_symmetry.space_group_name_H-M   'P 1'
#
loop_
_entity.id
_entity.type
_entity.pdbx_description
1 polymer ?
#
loop_
_entity_poly.entity_id
_entity_poly.type
_entity_poly.pdbx_seq_one_letter_code
_entity_poly.pdbx_strand_id
1 'polypeptide(L)'
;VQTISRQAGPTGWNALYIVQNADKEDTVSVLIEAPSEMAIEAQTARTQKDSSITTAQTKVAAPVKPNTCKSVAGMTEFLRLRKLMAAQQTEEAMTEQARKFMRNTCISTDQAKRLSDLYLTEKERYAFFDLVYPNITDPDRFPELEKQLTDTYYINRFRAMLR
;
A
#
# COMPACT_ATOMS: atom_id res chain seq x y z
N VAL A 1 -9.52 -3.40 31.58
CA VAL A 1 -8.15 -2.83 31.61
C VAL A 1 -7.27 -3.73 30.75
N GLN A 2 -6.58 -3.21 29.74
CA GLN A 2 -5.64 -4.02 28.95
C GLN A 2 -4.27 -3.94 29.59
N THR A 3 -3.80 -5.04 30.16
CA THR A 3 -2.47 -5.14 30.76
C THR A 3 -1.56 -5.80 29.73
N ILE A 4 -0.51 -5.09 29.29
CA ILE A 4 0.50 -5.62 28.37
C ILE A 4 1.73 -5.97 29.18
N SER A 5 2.08 -7.26 29.24
CA SER A 5 3.35 -7.72 29.81
C SER A 5 4.30 -8.07 28.66
N ARG A 6 5.45 -7.38 28.62
CA ARG A 6 6.51 -7.61 27.63
C ARG A 6 7.65 -8.34 28.33
N GLN A 7 8.00 -9.53 27.83
CA GLN A 7 9.16 -10.27 28.31
C GLN A 7 10.11 -10.51 27.13
N ALA A 8 11.39 -10.20 27.32
CA ALA A 8 12.43 -10.51 26.36
C ALA A 8 12.81 -12.00 26.51
N GLY A 9 12.58 -12.79 25.47
CA GLY A 9 13.05 -14.17 25.38
C GLY A 9 14.34 -14.27 24.55
N PRO A 10 15.07 -15.40 24.63
CA PRO A 10 16.35 -15.58 23.94
C PRO A 10 16.26 -15.58 22.40
N THR A 11 15.08 -15.75 21.82
CA THR A 11 14.87 -15.85 20.36
C THR A 11 13.96 -14.76 19.78
N GLY A 12 13.53 -13.79 20.59
CA GLY A 12 12.61 -12.74 20.14
C GLY A 12 11.79 -12.11 21.26
N TRP A 13 10.89 -11.22 20.85
CA TRP A 13 9.97 -10.53 21.76
C TRP A 13 8.69 -11.34 21.92
N ASN A 14 8.37 -11.72 23.17
CA ASN A 14 7.09 -12.32 23.50
C ASN A 14 6.17 -11.23 24.08
N ALA A 15 5.09 -10.95 23.37
CA ALA A 15 4.04 -10.05 23.86
C ALA A 15 2.83 -10.90 24.27
N LEU A 16 2.55 -10.92 25.58
CA LEU A 16 1.36 -11.56 26.12
C LEU A 16 0.27 -10.49 26.28
N TYR A 17 -0.83 -10.66 25.57
CA TYR A 17 -2.00 -9.79 25.68
C TYR A 17 -3.08 -10.50 26.49
N ILE A 18 -3.37 -9.98 27.68
CA ILE A 18 -4.47 -10.47 28.51
C ILE A 18 -5.67 -9.54 28.30
N VAL A 19 -6.73 -10.08 27.71
CA VAL A 19 -8.00 -9.37 27.53
C VAL A 19 -8.95 -9.82 28.65
N GLN A 20 -9.15 -8.96 29.64
CA GLN A 20 -10.13 -9.21 30.68
C GLN A 20 -11.54 -8.85 30.19
N ASN A 21 -12.35 -9.86 29.93
CA ASN A 21 -13.80 -9.73 29.78
C ASN A 21 -14.48 -10.45 30.95
N ALA A 22 -15.61 -9.89 31.37
CA ALA A 22 -16.20 -9.98 32.71
C ALA A 22 -16.18 -11.33 33.44
N ASP A 23 -16.10 -12.49 32.78
CA ASP A 23 -16.08 -13.79 33.46
C ASP A 23 -15.20 -14.87 32.77
N LYS A 24 -14.30 -14.50 31.83
CA LYS A 24 -13.39 -15.45 31.15
C LYS A 24 -12.05 -14.80 30.81
N GLU A 25 -10.95 -15.43 31.22
CA GLU A 25 -9.59 -15.06 30.79
C GLU A 25 -9.24 -15.74 29.46
N ASP A 26 -9.34 -15.01 28.35
CA ASP A 26 -8.78 -15.45 27.07
C ASP A 26 -7.36 -14.89 26.93
N THR A 27 -6.38 -15.79 26.87
CA THR A 27 -4.96 -15.43 26.70
C THR A 27 -4.55 -15.62 25.24
N VAL A 28 -4.16 -14.53 24.58
CA VAL A 28 -3.61 -14.58 23.22
C VAL A 28 -2.09 -14.41 23.30
N SER A 29 -1.36 -15.44 22.89
CA SER A 29 0.10 -15.43 22.75
C SER A 29 0.49 -15.14 21.30
N VAL A 30 1.21 -14.03 21.08
CA VAL A 30 1.80 -13.70 19.77
C VAL A 30 3.31 -13.87 19.87
N LEU A 31 3.84 -14.86 19.16
CA LEU A 31 5.28 -15.06 18.98
C LEU A 31 5.68 -14.44 17.65
N ILE A 32 6.51 -13.39 17.69
CA ILE A 32 7.13 -12.83 16.49
C ILE A 32 8.55 -13.38 16.46
N GLU A 33 8.77 -14.40 15.63
CA GLU A 33 10.10 -14.93 15.38
C GLU A 33 10.94 -13.84 14.69
N ALA A 34 12.12 -13.57 15.25
CA ALA A 34 13.08 -12.71 14.57
C ALA A 34 13.45 -13.36 13.23
N PRO A 35 13.41 -12.63 12.10
CA PRO A 35 13.91 -13.17 10.84
C PRO A 35 15.38 -13.52 11.05
N SER A 36 15.76 -14.75 10.71
CA SER A 36 17.15 -15.20 10.77
C SER A 36 18.01 -14.26 9.92
N GLU A 37 18.86 -13.50 10.60
CA GLU A 37 19.84 -12.61 9.97
C GLU A 37 20.74 -13.45 9.06
N MET A 38 20.53 -13.34 7.75
CA MET A 38 21.53 -13.73 6.78
C MET A 38 22.74 -12.81 6.98
N ALA A 39 23.83 -13.41 7.42
CA ALA A 39 25.13 -12.79 7.58
C ALA A 39 25.54 -12.03 6.31
N ILE A 40 25.75 -10.72 6.44
CA ILE A 40 26.55 -9.95 5.48
C ILE A 40 27.82 -9.54 6.22
N GLU A 41 28.90 -10.21 5.86
CA GLU A 41 30.27 -9.90 6.28
C GLU A 41 30.60 -8.43 6.04
N ALA A 42 31.15 -7.81 7.09
CA ALA A 42 31.72 -6.49 7.04
C ALA A 42 33.01 -6.51 6.19
N GLN A 43 33.00 -5.84 5.05
CA GLN A 43 34.21 -5.31 4.45
C GLN A 43 34.21 -3.78 4.60
N THR A 44 35.11 -3.33 5.45
CA THR A 44 35.55 -1.96 5.62
C THR A 44 36.31 -1.49 4.38
N ALA A 45 35.93 -0.35 3.79
CA ALA A 45 36.83 0.78 3.52
C ALA A 45 36.23 1.85 2.57
N ARG A 46 36.29 3.09 3.08
CA ARG A 46 36.53 4.38 2.38
C ARG A 46 35.37 5.15 1.74
N THR A 47 35.12 6.27 2.43
CA THR A 47 34.57 7.56 2.04
C THR A 47 34.97 8.06 0.65
N GLN A 48 33.96 8.52 -0.11
CA GLN A 48 33.88 9.79 -0.87
C GLN A 48 32.43 9.87 -1.40
N LYS A 49 31.57 10.75 -0.86
CA LYS A 49 31.31 12.12 -1.36
C LYS A 49 31.52 12.23 -2.87
N ASP A 50 30.47 11.96 -3.64
CA ASP A 50 29.97 12.98 -4.55
C ASP A 50 28.48 12.76 -4.86
N SER A 51 27.75 13.85 -4.81
CA SER A 51 26.35 13.95 -5.22
C SER A 51 26.40 14.23 -6.71
N SER A 52 26.09 13.22 -7.52
CA SER A 52 25.90 13.41 -8.96
C SER A 52 24.54 12.86 -9.35
N ILE A 53 23.58 13.79 -9.40
CA ILE A 53 22.34 13.66 -10.13
C ILE A 53 22.74 13.58 -11.61
N THR A 54 22.65 12.37 -12.20
CA THR A 54 22.75 12.20 -13.64
C THR A 54 21.38 11.81 -14.17
N THR A 55 20.73 12.82 -14.74
CA THR A 55 19.60 12.73 -15.65
C THR A 55 19.90 11.76 -16.79
N ALA A 56 19.13 10.68 -16.89
CA ALA A 56 19.01 9.89 -18.11
C ALA A 56 17.57 9.99 -18.61
N GLN A 57 17.38 10.84 -19.62
CA GLN A 57 16.21 10.87 -20.47
C GLN A 57 16.07 9.51 -21.18
N THR A 58 14.86 8.98 -21.34
CA THR A 58 14.30 8.56 -22.64
C THR A 58 12.90 7.99 -22.46
N LYS A 59 11.92 8.75 -22.95
CA LYS A 59 10.83 8.36 -23.87
C LYS A 59 9.62 9.19 -23.49
N VAL A 60 9.30 10.15 -24.36
CA VAL A 60 8.15 11.05 -24.22
C VAL A 60 6.90 10.18 -24.19
N ALA A 61 6.36 9.98 -22.99
CA ALA A 61 5.04 9.41 -22.79
C ALA A 61 4.02 10.39 -23.38
N ALA A 62 2.94 9.82 -23.94
CA ALA A 62 1.78 10.57 -24.39
C ALA A 62 1.33 11.57 -23.29
N PRO A 63 0.72 12.71 -23.64
CA PRO A 63 0.31 13.70 -22.65
C PRO A 63 -0.74 13.08 -21.72
N VAL A 64 -0.27 12.58 -20.58
CA VAL A 64 -1.13 12.21 -19.47
C VAL A 64 -1.85 13.50 -19.08
N LYS A 65 -3.18 13.44 -19.12
CA LYS A 65 -4.03 14.57 -18.75
C LYS A 65 -3.54 15.11 -17.40
N PRO A 66 -3.29 16.44 -17.26
CA PRO A 66 -2.82 16.98 -16.00
C PRO A 66 -3.83 16.63 -14.91
N ASN A 67 -3.32 16.09 -13.80
CA ASN A 67 -4.14 15.68 -12.68
C ASN A 67 -4.85 16.90 -12.06
N THR A 68 -6.17 16.84 -11.92
CA THR A 68 -6.99 17.99 -11.51
C THR A 68 -7.23 18.04 -9.99
N CYS A 69 -6.38 17.38 -9.20
CA CYS A 69 -6.57 17.28 -7.76
C CYS A 69 -6.29 18.61 -7.05
N LYS A 70 -7.06 18.90 -6.00
CA LYS A 70 -6.87 20.09 -5.13
C LYS A 70 -5.83 19.84 -4.04
N SER A 71 -5.64 18.60 -3.63
CA SER A 71 -4.68 18.19 -2.61
C SER A 71 -4.09 16.81 -2.91
N VAL A 72 -3.00 16.47 -2.23
CA VAL A 72 -2.36 15.15 -2.27
C VAL A 72 -2.51 14.50 -0.90
N ALA A 73 -2.89 13.22 -0.88
CA ALA A 73 -3.08 12.46 0.35
C ALA A 73 -1.73 12.18 1.04
N GLY A 74 -1.54 12.76 2.22
CA GLY A 74 -0.50 12.33 3.15
C GLY A 74 -0.83 10.99 3.82
N MET A 75 0.09 10.49 4.67
CA MET A 75 -0.07 9.21 5.35
C MET A 75 -1.35 9.12 6.18
N THR A 76 -1.70 10.17 6.94
CA THR A 76 -2.90 10.18 7.79
C THR A 76 -4.19 10.02 6.99
N GLU A 77 -4.34 10.77 5.90
CA GLU A 77 -5.51 10.71 5.02
C GLU A 77 -5.59 9.36 4.30
N PHE A 78 -4.45 8.85 3.85
CA PHE A 78 -4.36 7.51 3.27
C PHE A 78 -4.81 6.42 4.24
N LEU A 79 -4.33 6.43 5.49
CA LEU A 79 -4.72 5.44 6.51
C LEU A 79 -6.20 5.56 6.87
N ARG A 80 -6.73 6.78 6.93
CA ARG A 80 -8.16 7.01 7.12
C ARG A 80 -8.98 6.41 5.98
N LEU A 81 -8.59 6.66 4.73
CA LEU A 81 -9.24 6.06 3.57
C LEU A 81 -9.18 4.53 3.61
N ARG A 82 -8.01 3.95 3.87
CA ARG A 82 -7.82 2.49 3.97
C ARG A 82 -8.76 1.89 5.02
N LYS A 83 -8.89 2.53 6.19
CA LYS A 83 -9.82 2.11 7.24
C LYS A 83 -11.29 2.19 6.78
N LEU A 84 -11.68 3.27 6.10
CA LEU A 84 -13.04 3.45 5.59
C LEU A 84 -13.41 2.42 4.52
N MET A 85 -12.48 2.10 3.62
CA MET A 85 -12.64 1.03 2.63
C MET A 85 -12.77 -0.32 3.33
N ALA A 86 -11.83 -0.68 4.21
CA ALA A 86 -11.85 -1.97 4.91
C ALA A 86 -13.08 -2.19 5.82
N ALA A 87 -13.81 -1.12 6.18
CA ALA A 87 -15.05 -1.21 6.94
C ALA A 87 -16.30 -1.48 6.07
N GLN A 88 -16.18 -1.46 4.74
CA GLN A 88 -17.30 -1.73 3.85
C GLN A 88 -17.58 -3.23 3.74
N GLN A 89 -18.84 -3.58 3.48
CA GLN A 89 -19.29 -4.97 3.38
C GLN A 89 -19.09 -5.60 2.00
N THR A 90 -18.98 -4.76 0.95
CA THR A 90 -18.77 -5.22 -0.42
C THR A 90 -17.63 -4.46 -1.07
N GLU A 91 -16.97 -5.09 -2.03
CA GLU A 91 -15.86 -4.50 -2.79
C GLU A 91 -16.30 -3.26 -3.58
N GLU A 92 -17.52 -3.24 -4.13
CA GLU A 92 -18.07 -2.08 -4.84
C GLU A 92 -18.24 -0.89 -3.90
N ALA A 93 -18.69 -1.14 -2.66
CA ALA A 93 -18.81 -0.10 -1.65
C ALA A 93 -17.43 0.46 -1.25
N MET A 94 -16.38 -0.37 -1.25
CA MET A 94 -14.99 0.10 -1.06
C MET A 94 -14.57 1.07 -2.17
N THR A 95 -14.84 0.70 -3.43
CA THR A 95 -14.56 1.54 -4.60
C THR A 95 -15.33 2.86 -4.54
N GLU A 96 -16.57 2.85 -4.03
CA GLU A 96 -17.34 4.08 -3.86
C GLU A 96 -16.76 5.00 -2.76
N GLN A 97 -16.19 4.45 -1.68
CA GLN A 97 -15.44 5.26 -0.71
C GLN A 97 -14.19 5.89 -1.33
N ALA A 98 -13.45 5.13 -2.13
CA ALA A 98 -12.31 5.65 -2.89
C ALA A 98 -12.74 6.78 -3.85
N ARG A 99 -13.86 6.60 -4.58
CA ARG A 99 -14.39 7.60 -5.51
C ARG A 99 -14.69 8.92 -4.80
N LYS A 100 -15.33 8.85 -3.62
CA LYS A 100 -15.65 10.05 -2.82
C LYS A 100 -14.39 10.79 -2.40
N PHE A 101 -13.37 10.06 -1.95
CA PHE A 101 -12.09 10.63 -1.55
C PHE A 101 -11.36 11.31 -2.71
N MET A 102 -11.37 10.69 -3.89
CA MET A 102 -10.61 11.15 -5.06
C MET A 102 -11.25 12.30 -5.82
N ARG A 103 -12.43 12.79 -5.41
CA ARG A 103 -13.05 13.98 -6.00
C ARG A 103 -12.15 15.22 -5.91
N ASN A 104 -11.35 15.33 -4.85
CA ASN A 104 -10.48 16.48 -4.63
C ASN A 104 -9.04 16.09 -4.29
N THR A 105 -8.78 14.80 -4.01
CA THR A 105 -7.50 14.34 -3.46
C THR A 105 -6.85 13.35 -4.41
N CYS A 106 -5.58 13.58 -4.74
CA CYS A 106 -4.75 12.62 -5.46
C CYS A 106 -4.04 11.68 -4.48
N ILE A 107 -3.73 10.48 -4.94
CA ILE A 107 -2.90 9.50 -4.22
C ILE A 107 -1.69 9.12 -5.07
N SER A 108 -0.66 8.56 -4.45
CA SER A 108 0.47 7.99 -5.21
C SER A 108 0.15 6.59 -5.72
N THR A 109 0.93 6.13 -6.70
CA THR A 109 0.88 4.76 -7.22
C THR A 109 1.11 3.74 -6.09
N ASP A 110 2.03 4.01 -5.16
CA ASP A 110 2.27 3.12 -4.01
C ASP A 110 1.06 3.04 -3.06
N GLN A 111 0.35 4.16 -2.87
CA GLN A 111 -0.89 4.18 -2.10
C GLN A 111 -1.99 3.39 -2.83
N ALA A 112 -2.13 3.58 -4.14
CA ALA A 112 -3.09 2.83 -4.96
C ALA A 112 -2.82 1.32 -4.87
N LYS A 113 -1.56 0.89 -4.99
CA LYS A 113 -1.14 -0.50 -4.81
C LYS A 113 -1.62 -1.06 -3.48
N ARG A 114 -1.33 -0.37 -2.38
CA ARG A 114 -1.70 -0.82 -1.03
C ARG A 114 -3.22 -0.90 -0.83
N LEU A 115 -4.00 -0.01 -1.44
CA LEU A 115 -5.46 -0.07 -1.38
C LEU A 115 -6.00 -1.21 -2.24
N SER A 116 -5.34 -1.53 -3.35
CA SER A 116 -5.72 -2.61 -4.24
C SER A 116 -5.64 -4.00 -3.58
N ASP A 117 -4.79 -4.15 -2.55
CA ASP A 117 -4.67 -5.36 -1.74
C ASP A 117 -5.93 -5.69 -0.93
N LEU A 118 -6.84 -4.72 -0.74
CA LEU A 118 -8.10 -4.96 -0.05
C LEU A 118 -9.11 -5.72 -0.90
N TYR A 119 -8.93 -5.73 -2.23
CA TYR A 119 -9.82 -6.40 -3.16
C TYR A 119 -9.42 -7.87 -3.32
N LEU A 120 -10.39 -8.74 -3.10
CA LEU A 120 -10.30 -10.19 -3.28
C LEU A 120 -10.44 -10.56 -4.76
N THR A 121 -11.31 -9.88 -5.51
CA THR A 121 -11.57 -10.19 -6.91
C THR A 121 -10.76 -9.29 -7.85
N GLU A 122 -10.27 -9.87 -8.95
CA GLU A 122 -9.56 -9.08 -9.98
C GLU A 122 -10.49 -8.09 -10.69
N LYS A 123 -11.78 -8.43 -10.81
CA LYS A 123 -12.81 -7.54 -11.34
C LYS A 123 -12.83 -6.21 -10.60
N GLU A 124 -12.94 -6.26 -9.28
CA GLU A 124 -13.05 -5.05 -8.48
C GLU A 124 -11.71 -4.37 -8.26
N ARG A 125 -10.61 -5.14 -8.23
CA ARG A 125 -9.25 -4.56 -8.25
C ARG A 125 -9.01 -3.74 -9.53
N TYR A 126 -9.40 -4.25 -10.70
CA TYR A 126 -9.30 -3.51 -11.95
C TYR A 126 -10.25 -2.30 -11.97
N ALA A 127 -11.50 -2.45 -11.51
CA ALA A 127 -12.44 -1.34 -11.42
C ALA A 127 -11.92 -0.20 -10.52
N PHE A 128 -11.23 -0.55 -9.44
CA PHE A 128 -10.50 0.40 -8.62
C PHE A 128 -9.38 1.07 -9.42
N PHE A 129 -8.54 0.33 -10.15
CA PHE A 129 -7.50 0.95 -10.96
C PHE A 129 -8.03 1.94 -12.01
N ASP A 130 -9.13 1.60 -12.69
CA ASP A 130 -9.80 2.47 -13.64
C ASP A 130 -10.31 3.77 -12.99
N LEU A 131 -10.87 3.65 -11.78
CA LEU A 131 -11.31 4.80 -10.98
C LEU A 131 -10.15 5.73 -10.62
N VAL A 132 -9.03 5.18 -10.14
CA VAL A 132 -7.98 5.98 -9.50
C VAL A 132 -6.99 6.57 -10.49
N TYR A 133 -6.84 5.99 -11.68
CA TYR A 133 -5.90 6.44 -12.71
C TYR A 133 -5.86 7.97 -12.94
N PRO A 134 -7.00 8.68 -13.09
CA PRO A 134 -6.99 10.15 -13.25
C PRO A 134 -6.54 10.93 -12.01
N ASN A 135 -6.44 10.29 -10.84
CA ASN A 135 -6.14 10.88 -9.55
C ASN A 135 -4.78 10.44 -8.98
N ILE A 136 -3.86 10.01 -9.86
CA ILE A 136 -2.52 9.59 -9.48
C ILE A 136 -1.54 10.77 -9.58
N THR A 137 -0.65 10.90 -8.60
CA THR A 137 0.40 11.94 -8.59
C THR A 137 1.59 11.62 -9.48
N ASP A 138 1.90 10.34 -9.66
CA ASP A 138 3.07 9.78 -10.34
C ASP A 138 2.63 8.79 -11.44
N PRO A 139 1.96 9.28 -12.51
CA PRO A 139 1.35 8.41 -13.53
C PRO A 139 2.36 7.55 -14.28
N ASP A 140 3.62 7.98 -14.37
CA ASP A 140 4.72 7.20 -14.98
C ASP A 140 4.97 5.86 -14.28
N ARG A 141 4.66 5.79 -12.98
CA ARG A 141 4.80 4.56 -12.18
C ARG A 141 3.54 3.69 -12.20
N PHE A 142 2.40 4.24 -12.60
CA PHE A 142 1.14 3.52 -12.62
C PHE A 142 1.17 2.17 -13.39
N PRO A 143 1.91 2.02 -14.51
CA PRO A 143 2.07 0.74 -15.19
C PRO A 143 2.59 -0.40 -14.29
N GLU A 144 3.31 -0.11 -13.20
CA GLU A 144 3.79 -1.11 -12.24
C GLU A 144 2.63 -1.90 -11.60
N LEU A 145 1.43 -1.31 -11.51
CA LEU A 145 0.25 -1.93 -10.92
C LEU A 145 -0.34 -3.06 -11.76
N GLU A 146 0.06 -3.20 -13.02
CA GLU A 146 -0.31 -4.34 -13.87
C GLU A 146 0.03 -5.67 -13.17
N LYS A 147 1.13 -5.71 -12.41
CA LYS A 147 1.58 -6.89 -11.64
C LYS A 147 0.61 -7.31 -10.53
N GLN A 148 -0.40 -6.49 -10.21
CA GLN A 148 -1.47 -6.83 -9.26
C GLN A 148 -2.63 -7.57 -9.94
N LEU A 149 -2.57 -7.72 -11.27
CA LEU A 149 -3.52 -8.47 -12.08
C LEU A 149 -2.83 -9.71 -12.66
N THR A 150 -3.56 -10.80 -12.73
CA THR A 150 -3.13 -12.11 -13.24
C THR A 150 -3.97 -12.56 -14.43
N ASP A 151 -5.25 -12.22 -14.46
CA ASP A 151 -6.13 -12.55 -15.58
C ASP A 151 -5.80 -11.66 -16.79
N THR A 152 -5.53 -12.33 -17.92
CA THR A 152 -5.18 -11.70 -19.19
C THR A 152 -6.24 -10.71 -19.67
N TYR A 153 -7.52 -10.95 -19.35
CA TYR A 153 -8.61 -10.03 -19.67
C TYR A 153 -8.43 -8.67 -18.98
N TYR A 154 -8.18 -8.64 -17.67
CA TYR A 154 -7.99 -7.40 -16.92
C TYR A 154 -6.65 -6.73 -17.23
N ILE A 155 -5.59 -7.53 -17.47
CA ILE A 155 -4.29 -7.00 -17.92
C ILE A 155 -4.44 -6.25 -19.25
N ASN A 156 -5.15 -6.83 -20.23
CA ASN A 156 -5.33 -6.19 -21.54
C ASN A 156 -6.14 -4.89 -21.43
N ARG A 157 -7.17 -4.88 -20.59
CA ARG A 157 -7.96 -3.68 -20.29
C ARG A 157 -7.15 -2.61 -19.56
N PHE A 158 -6.34 -2.99 -18.58
CA PHE A 158 -5.44 -2.09 -17.87
C PHE A 158 -4.46 -1.42 -18.84
N ARG A 159 -3.82 -2.21 -19.71
CA ARG A 159 -2.92 -1.69 -20.75
C ARG A 159 -3.62 -0.78 -21.75
N ALA A 160 -4.89 -1.01 -22.05
CA ALA A 160 -5.67 -0.16 -22.95
C ALA A 160 -5.96 1.21 -22.34
N MET A 161 -6.13 1.29 -21.02
CA MET A 161 -6.36 2.54 -20.29
C MET A 161 -5.15 3.49 -20.29
N LEU A 162 -3.93 2.95 -20.39
CA LEU A 162 -2.69 3.73 -20.34
C LEU A 162 -2.28 4.40 -21.67
N ARG A 163 -3.09 4.26 -22.72
CA ARG A 163 -2.74 4.65 -24.10
C ARG A 163 -3.29 6.02 -24.48
#